data_AF-D6A409-F1
#
_entry.id   AF-D6A409-F1
#
_cell.length_a   1.000
_cell.length_b   1.000
_cell.length_c   1.000
_cell.angle_alpha   90.00
_cell.angle_beta   90.00
_cell.angle_gamma   90.00
#
_symmetry.space_group_name_H-M   'P 1'
#
loop_
_entity.id
_entity.type
_entity.pdbx_description
1 polymer ?
#
loop_
_entity_poly.entity_id
_entity_poly.type
_entity_poly.pdbx_seq_one_letter_code
_entity_poly.pdbx_strand_id
1 'polypeptide(L)'
;MREQSVKLRTTGHQRVYPRSRRAFRISGLSDERNGARHVQRPAPSRERADTPGCQPCWSARSRPLPCSAPKGNPLLSIWGAGTDRLGRAGTVPLPTALGRVRLHGPADAPVGHLPDLDAGVHRPSAAADSLAAFLTALHRPAPTGAPVGRDRGGPLADRAEQFAKMLASATEPGLVPDPGAVRTVWEDAAAAPDWAGPALWLHGDLHPANVLTADGAFCGVIDFGDLCAGDPACDLAAAWILLPDGAADRFHDAYQPAPDAATLRRARGWAVLRALAGILIADAGVHERPGGKPTWGPPARTALRRLTAAARR
;
A
#
# COMPACT_ATOMS: atom_id res chain seq x y z
N MET A 1 1.32 27.29 18.10
CA MET A 1 1.81 26.59 16.90
C MET A 1 2.84 25.57 17.39
N ARG A 2 2.56 24.26 17.32
CA ARG A 2 3.53 23.21 17.74
C ARG A 2 4.11 22.58 16.48
N GLU A 3 5.43 22.58 16.35
CA GLU A 3 6.13 21.85 15.31
C GLU A 3 6.06 20.36 15.65
N GLN A 4 5.40 19.56 14.83
CA GLN A 4 5.52 18.10 14.89
C GLN A 4 6.49 17.65 13.81
N SER A 5 7.70 17.30 14.21
CA SER A 5 8.64 16.59 13.34
C SER A 5 8.30 15.10 13.37
N VAL A 6 7.50 14.62 12.42
CA VAL A 6 7.37 13.17 12.20
C VAL A 6 8.66 12.69 11.54
N LYS A 7 9.55 12.14 12.36
CA LYS A 7 10.73 11.45 11.88
C LYS A 7 10.27 10.06 11.46
N LEU A 8 10.08 9.81 10.17
CA LEU A 8 10.08 8.45 9.63
C LEU A 8 11.50 7.91 9.84
N ARG A 9 11.76 7.40 11.06
CA ARG A 9 12.94 6.61 11.34
C ARG A 9 12.59 5.20 10.91
N THR A 10 13.36 4.66 9.97
CA THR A 10 13.61 3.22 9.92
C THR A 10 14.39 2.86 11.19
N THR A 11 13.70 2.69 12.31
CA THR A 11 14.29 2.21 13.56
C THR A 11 13.75 0.83 13.86
N GLY A 12 14.53 -0.18 13.47
CA GLY A 12 14.60 -1.42 14.24
C GLY A 12 14.84 -1.06 15.71
N HIS A 13 13.98 -1.57 16.58
CA HIS A 13 14.16 -1.44 18.01
C HIS A 13 15.26 -2.40 18.47
N GLN A 14 16.46 -1.87 18.69
CA GLN A 14 17.43 -2.46 19.60
C GLN A 14 16.99 -2.15 21.04
N ARG A 15 16.66 -3.20 21.80
CA ARG A 15 16.81 -3.16 23.26
C ARG A 15 18.31 -3.19 23.59
N VAL A 16 18.69 -2.36 24.56
CA VAL A 16 20.05 -2.22 25.08
C VAL A 16 20.51 -3.50 25.78
N TYR A 17 21.61 -4.09 25.32
CA TYR A 17 22.49 -4.99 26.10
C TYR A 17 23.96 -4.58 25.83
N PRO A 18 24.89 -4.84 26.77
CA PRO A 18 26.18 -4.15 26.80
C PRO A 18 27.15 -4.65 25.74
N ARG A 19 27.87 -3.68 25.17
CA ARG A 19 29.14 -3.74 24.42
C ARG A 19 29.63 -5.13 23.97
N SER A 20 29.55 -5.39 22.67
CA SER A 20 30.67 -5.96 21.92
C SER A 20 30.68 -5.46 20.48
N ARG A 21 31.88 -5.12 20.01
CA ARG A 21 32.15 -4.45 18.73
C ARG A 21 32.07 -5.45 17.58
N ARG A 22 31.49 -5.04 16.44
CA ARG A 22 32.06 -5.16 15.08
C ARG A 22 31.11 -4.50 14.06
N ALA A 23 31.61 -3.47 13.39
CA ALA A 23 30.95 -2.78 12.29
C ALA A 23 31.17 -3.56 10.99
N PHE A 24 30.13 -3.70 10.16
CA PHE A 24 30.28 -4.13 8.77
C PHE A 24 30.14 -2.93 7.84
N ARG A 25 31.13 -2.77 6.97
CA ARG A 25 31.27 -1.73 5.93
C ARG A 25 30.99 -2.42 4.60
N ILE A 26 29.99 -1.96 3.86
CA ILE A 26 29.82 -2.37 2.46
C ILE A 26 30.70 -1.43 1.64
N SER A 27 31.76 -1.98 1.05
CA SER A 27 32.67 -1.30 0.12
C SER A 27 32.47 -1.94 -1.24
N GLY A 28 32.28 -1.15 -2.28
CA GLY A 28 32.21 -1.65 -3.64
C GLY A 28 31.75 -0.57 -4.61
N LEU A 29 32.71 0.22 -5.09
CA LEU A 29 32.85 0.82 -6.44
C LEU A 29 33.52 2.20 -6.36
N SER A 30 34.85 2.17 -6.39
CA SER A 30 35.75 3.15 -7.00
C SER A 30 36.79 2.29 -7.74
N ASP A 31 37.28 2.62 -8.93
CA ASP A 31 37.73 3.94 -9.37
C ASP A 31 37.93 3.94 -10.90
N GLU A 32 38.28 5.13 -11.40
CA GLU A 32 39.04 5.44 -12.63
C GLU A 32 38.33 6.23 -13.75
N ARG A 33 38.27 7.55 -13.51
CA ARG A 33 38.97 8.63 -14.25
C ARG A 33 39.14 8.48 -15.77
N ASN A 34 38.70 9.48 -16.54
CA ASN A 34 39.52 10.65 -16.92
C ASN A 34 38.75 11.70 -17.76
N GLY A 35 39.18 12.97 -17.68
CA GLY A 35 39.06 13.92 -18.81
C GLY A 35 38.10 15.10 -18.66
N ALA A 36 38.53 16.15 -17.96
CA ALA A 36 37.91 17.47 -17.98
C ALA A 36 38.11 18.18 -19.33
N ARG A 37 37.09 18.90 -19.84
CA ARG A 37 37.25 20.18 -20.58
C ARG A 37 36.05 21.11 -20.36
N HIS A 38 36.39 22.34 -19.99
CA HIS A 38 35.56 23.55 -19.96
C HIS A 38 34.93 23.89 -21.30
N VAL A 39 33.66 24.32 -21.33
CA VAL A 39 33.16 25.40 -22.21
C VAL A 39 32.03 26.17 -21.50
N GLN A 40 32.03 27.47 -21.70
CA GLN A 40 31.29 28.54 -21.01
C GLN A 40 29.78 28.59 -21.31
N ARG A 41 29.02 29.12 -20.34
CA ARG A 41 27.68 29.70 -20.51
C ARG A 41 27.75 31.04 -21.28
N PRO A 42 26.67 31.40 -21.98
CA PRO A 42 26.13 32.74 -21.77
C PRO A 42 24.60 32.73 -21.58
N ALA A 43 24.10 33.79 -20.93
CA ALA A 43 22.72 34.26 -20.86
C ALA A 43 22.77 35.80 -20.76
N PRO A 44 21.67 36.58 -20.88
CA PRO A 44 20.38 36.35 -21.52
C PRO A 44 20.01 37.50 -22.51
N SER A 45 18.93 37.34 -23.30
CA SER A 45 18.24 38.49 -23.92
C SER A 45 16.78 38.54 -23.47
N ARG A 46 16.38 39.70 -22.96
CA ARG A 46 15.02 40.09 -22.60
C ARG A 46 14.29 40.60 -23.85
N GLU A 47 13.02 40.25 -24.01
CA GLU A 47 11.99 41.22 -24.40
C GLU A 47 10.58 40.72 -24.02
N ARG A 48 9.74 41.68 -23.63
CA ARG A 48 8.39 41.52 -23.03
C ARG A 48 7.31 41.75 -24.09
N ALA A 49 6.13 41.18 -23.88
CA ALA A 49 4.86 41.85 -24.17
C ALA A 49 3.72 41.21 -23.34
N ASP A 50 2.85 42.09 -22.81
CA ASP A 50 1.81 41.86 -21.82
C ASP A 50 0.46 41.31 -22.39
N THR A 51 -0.29 40.68 -21.47
CA THR A 51 -1.73 40.27 -21.34
C THR A 51 -2.83 41.21 -21.91
N PRO A 52 -4.16 40.85 -22.01
CA PRO A 52 -5.02 40.14 -21.01
C PRO A 52 -6.14 39.18 -21.52
N GLY A 53 -6.78 38.46 -20.59
CA GLY A 53 -7.73 37.35 -20.85
C GLY A 53 -9.24 37.63 -20.75
N CYS A 54 -10.05 36.56 -20.86
CA CYS A 54 -11.44 36.45 -20.40
C CYS A 54 -11.92 34.97 -20.33
N GLN A 55 -12.98 34.75 -19.53
CA GLN A 55 -13.51 33.53 -18.87
C GLN A 55 -14.32 32.56 -19.77
N PRO A 56 -14.87 31.47 -19.17
CA PRO A 56 -16.33 31.41 -19.05
C PRO A 56 -16.88 31.09 -17.66
N CYS A 57 -18.02 31.74 -17.39
CA CYS A 57 -18.91 31.64 -16.24
C CYS A 57 -19.51 30.24 -16.03
N TRP A 58 -19.65 29.82 -14.78
CA TRP A 58 -20.82 29.05 -14.30
C TRP A 58 -21.24 29.58 -12.93
N SER A 59 -22.43 30.18 -12.88
CA SER A 59 -23.14 30.49 -11.65
C SER A 59 -24.31 29.52 -11.48
N ALA A 60 -24.39 28.84 -10.33
CA ALA A 60 -25.64 28.30 -9.83
C ALA A 60 -25.63 28.42 -8.30
N ARG A 61 -26.58 29.20 -7.79
CA ARG A 61 -26.84 29.41 -6.37
C ARG A 61 -27.63 28.22 -5.84
N SER A 62 -27.06 27.52 -4.88
CA SER A 62 -27.79 26.80 -3.84
C SER A 62 -26.92 26.87 -2.59
N ARG A 63 -27.38 27.55 -1.53
CA ARG A 63 -26.70 27.60 -0.24
C ARG A 63 -27.02 26.32 0.56
N PRO A 64 -26.04 25.48 0.94
CA PRO A 64 -26.16 24.68 2.14
C PRO A 64 -25.81 25.57 3.35
N LEU A 65 -26.58 25.41 4.43
CA LEU A 65 -26.34 26.04 5.72
C LEU A 65 -24.92 25.74 6.25
N PRO A 66 -24.30 26.66 7.02
CA PRO A 66 -22.90 26.55 7.39
C PRO A 66 -22.74 25.46 8.46
N CYS A 67 -22.17 24.32 8.08
CA CYS A 67 -21.44 23.52 9.05
C CYS A 67 -20.16 24.32 9.34
N SER A 68 -20.08 24.95 10.51
CA SER A 68 -18.90 25.67 10.96
C SER A 68 -17.73 24.71 11.08
N ALA A 69 -17.03 24.53 9.96
CA ALA A 69 -15.77 23.81 9.92
C ALA A 69 -14.74 24.60 10.76
N PRO A 70 -13.91 23.91 11.57
CA PRO A 70 -12.81 24.60 12.23
C PRO A 70 -11.94 25.26 11.16
N LYS A 71 -11.73 26.58 11.29
CA LYS A 71 -10.80 27.37 10.47
C LYS A 71 -9.37 26.93 10.80
N GLY A 72 -9.00 25.73 10.37
CA GLY A 72 -7.64 25.21 10.48
C GLY A 72 -6.80 25.69 9.31
N ASN A 73 -5.57 26.12 9.60
CA ASN A 73 -4.57 26.48 8.59
C ASN A 73 -4.30 25.27 7.65
N PRO A 74 -4.02 25.52 6.36
CA PRO A 74 -3.67 24.47 5.40
C PRO A 74 -2.41 23.69 5.84
N LEU A 75 -2.35 22.41 5.48
CA LEU A 75 -1.19 21.57 5.74
C LEU A 75 -0.07 21.95 4.76
N LEU A 76 1.16 22.10 5.24
CA LEU A 76 2.33 22.33 4.37
C LEU A 76 3.20 21.07 4.38
N SER A 77 3.47 20.51 3.21
CA SER A 77 4.46 19.44 3.02
C SER A 77 5.75 20.03 2.49
N ILE A 78 6.87 19.69 3.16
CA ILE A 78 8.21 20.12 2.78
C ILE A 78 9.06 18.87 2.52
N TRP A 79 9.70 18.81 1.35
CA TRP A 79 10.66 17.76 0.98
C TRP A 79 11.86 18.37 0.24
N GLY A 80 13.08 18.05 0.66
CA GLY A 80 14.29 18.65 0.08
C GLY A 80 14.22 20.19 0.07
N ALA A 81 14.28 20.80 -1.12
CA ALA A 81 14.11 22.24 -1.35
C ALA A 81 12.69 22.63 -1.82
N GLY A 82 11.75 21.68 -1.93
CA GLY A 82 10.37 21.89 -2.36
C GLY A 82 9.41 22.08 -1.20
N THR A 83 8.41 22.94 -1.40
CA THR A 83 7.29 23.18 -0.48
C THR A 83 6.00 23.10 -1.26
N ASP A 84 5.02 22.36 -0.76
CA ASP A 84 3.68 22.30 -1.34
C ASP A 84 2.60 22.53 -0.29
N ARG A 85 1.53 23.21 -0.71
CA ARG A 85 0.43 23.66 0.15
C ARG A 85 -0.76 22.74 -0.06
N LEU A 86 -0.96 21.87 0.90
CA LEU A 86 -2.00 20.86 0.85
C LEU A 86 -3.35 21.49 1.23
N GLY A 87 -4.31 21.37 0.31
CA GLY A 87 -5.71 21.70 0.55
C GLY A 87 -6.36 20.72 1.54
N ARG A 88 -7.69 20.75 1.65
CA ARG A 88 -8.42 19.72 2.39
C ARG A 88 -8.54 18.45 1.53
N ALA A 89 -8.17 17.31 2.12
CA ALA A 89 -8.24 15.98 1.52
C ALA A 89 -7.57 15.90 0.15
N GLY A 90 -6.24 15.80 0.15
CA GLY A 90 -5.45 15.46 -1.03
C GLY A 90 -4.47 14.35 -0.68
N THR A 91 -4.29 13.40 -1.58
CA THR A 91 -3.22 12.40 -1.52
C THR A 91 -1.94 13.06 -2.00
N VAL A 92 -0.92 13.10 -1.14
CA VAL A 92 0.41 13.54 -1.56
C VAL A 92 1.25 12.29 -1.76
N PRO A 93 1.71 12.00 -2.99
CA PRO A 93 2.76 11.03 -3.18
C PRO A 93 4.02 11.60 -2.52
N LEU A 94 4.35 11.10 -1.32
CA LEU A 94 5.63 11.43 -0.69
C LEU A 94 6.72 10.70 -1.48
N PRO A 95 7.67 11.40 -2.12
CA PRO A 95 8.75 10.74 -2.81
C PRO A 95 9.64 10.10 -1.74
N THR A 96 9.52 8.78 -1.55
CA THR A 96 10.39 8.01 -0.65
C THR A 96 11.86 8.09 -1.08
N ALA A 97 12.16 8.65 -2.26
CA ALA A 97 13.50 8.68 -2.83
C ALA A 97 14.44 9.77 -2.28
N LEU A 98 14.00 10.84 -1.59
CA LEU A 98 14.94 11.92 -1.21
C LEU A 98 14.58 12.60 0.15
N GLY A 99 14.80 11.90 1.26
CA GLY A 99 15.03 12.52 2.57
C GLY A 99 13.82 12.71 3.50
N ARG A 100 14.02 13.45 4.60
CA ARG A 100 12.99 13.72 5.63
C ARG A 100 11.87 14.59 5.06
N VAL A 101 10.64 14.13 5.24
CA VAL A 101 9.43 14.93 5.05
C VAL A 101 9.03 15.59 6.37
N ARG A 102 8.71 16.88 6.35
CA ARG A 102 8.02 17.56 7.47
C ARG A 102 6.63 17.98 7.04
N LEU A 103 5.65 17.67 7.89
CA LEU A 103 4.26 18.09 7.73
C LEU A 103 3.95 19.15 8.80
N HIS A 104 3.45 20.31 8.38
CA HIS A 104 3.01 21.37 9.28
C HIS A 104 1.50 21.56 9.19
N GLY A 105 0.75 21.32 10.27
CA GLY A 105 -0.69 21.56 10.37
C GLY A 105 -1.27 21.26 11.76
N PRO A 106 -2.59 21.37 11.95
CA PRO A 106 -3.23 21.04 13.24
C PRO A 106 -2.97 19.57 13.60
N ALA A 107 -2.69 19.31 14.89
CA ALA A 107 -2.16 18.04 15.42
C ALA A 107 -3.11 16.84 15.27
N ASP A 108 -4.33 17.09 14.79
CA ASP A 108 -5.45 16.17 14.81
C ASP A 108 -5.77 15.60 13.41
N ALA A 109 -4.91 15.84 12.42
CA ALA A 109 -5.06 15.28 11.09
C ALA A 109 -4.65 13.79 11.11
N PRO A 110 -5.57 12.83 10.91
CA PRO A 110 -5.21 11.43 10.78
C PRO A 110 -4.30 11.25 9.56
N VAL A 111 -3.03 10.91 9.80
CA VAL A 111 -2.12 10.42 8.76
C VAL A 111 -2.47 8.95 8.53
N GLY A 112 -3.42 8.72 7.62
CA GLY A 112 -3.92 7.42 7.26
C GLY A 112 -4.80 7.57 6.03
N HIS A 113 -4.17 7.78 4.87
CA HIS A 113 -4.89 7.83 3.61
C HIS A 113 -5.21 6.39 3.20
N LEU A 114 -6.49 6.03 3.18
CA LEU A 114 -6.95 4.90 2.38
C LEU A 114 -7.31 5.49 1.01
N PRO A 115 -6.61 5.16 -0.08
CA PRO A 115 -7.06 5.54 -1.41
C PRO A 115 -8.43 4.92 -1.63
N ASP A 116 -9.37 5.76 -2.08
CA ASP A 116 -10.55 5.24 -2.75
C ASP A 116 -10.04 4.54 -4.00
N LEU A 117 -9.96 3.21 -3.97
CA LEU A 117 -9.39 2.44 -5.06
C LEU A 117 -10.24 2.58 -6.33
N ASP A 118 -11.55 2.76 -6.19
CA ASP A 118 -12.44 2.91 -7.35
C ASP A 118 -12.21 4.27 -8.03
N ALA A 119 -11.96 5.33 -7.26
CA ALA A 119 -11.60 6.65 -7.81
C ALA A 119 -10.12 6.74 -8.25
N GLY A 120 -9.21 6.16 -7.47
CA GLY A 120 -7.76 6.27 -7.61
C GLY A 120 -7.14 5.27 -8.58
N VAL A 121 -7.83 4.18 -8.92
CA VAL A 121 -7.36 3.11 -9.80
C VAL A 121 -8.33 2.89 -10.97
N HIS A 122 -8.50 3.93 -11.80
CA HIS A 122 -9.37 3.89 -12.98
C HIS A 122 -8.63 3.52 -14.29
N ARG A 123 -7.32 3.25 -14.23
CA ARG A 123 -6.55 2.63 -15.32
C ARG A 123 -6.12 1.19 -14.92
N PRO A 124 -7.05 0.23 -14.98
CA PRO A 124 -6.87 -1.13 -14.44
C PRO A 124 -5.62 -1.83 -14.96
N SER A 125 -5.37 -1.73 -16.28
CA SER A 125 -4.24 -2.39 -16.92
C SER A 125 -2.89 -1.85 -16.44
N ALA A 126 -2.77 -0.53 -16.30
CA ALA A 126 -1.54 0.09 -15.83
C ALA A 126 -1.29 -0.21 -14.34
N ALA A 127 -2.34 -0.24 -13.52
CA ALA A 127 -2.21 -0.60 -12.11
C ALA A 127 -1.77 -2.06 -11.94
N ALA A 128 -2.32 -2.98 -12.74
CA ALA A 128 -1.90 -4.38 -12.78
C ALA A 128 -0.42 -4.51 -13.14
N ASP A 129 0.03 -3.83 -14.21
CA ASP A 129 1.41 -3.84 -14.65
C ASP A 129 2.37 -3.28 -13.59
N SER A 130 2.01 -2.14 -12.97
CA SER A 130 2.83 -1.52 -11.92
C SER A 130 2.95 -2.40 -10.67
N LEU A 131 1.85 -3.03 -10.24
CA LEU A 131 1.88 -3.94 -9.09
C LEU A 131 2.71 -5.19 -9.40
N ALA A 132 2.54 -5.77 -10.60
CA ALA A 132 3.28 -6.93 -11.06
C ALA A 132 4.78 -6.64 -11.15
N ALA A 133 5.15 -5.50 -11.72
CA ALA A 133 6.54 -5.06 -11.82
C ALA A 133 7.18 -4.83 -10.45
N PHE A 134 6.46 -4.19 -9.51
CA PHE A 134 6.92 -4.01 -8.14
C PHE A 134 7.18 -5.34 -7.44
N LEU A 135 6.21 -6.27 -7.47
CA LEU A 135 6.35 -7.56 -6.81
C LEU A 135 7.41 -8.45 -7.45
N THR A 136 7.54 -8.42 -8.79
CA THR A 136 8.63 -9.09 -9.52
C THR A 136 10.00 -8.60 -9.06
N ALA A 137 10.15 -7.28 -8.88
CA ALA A 137 11.40 -6.68 -8.41
C ALA A 137 11.68 -7.00 -6.94
N LEU A 138 10.65 -7.06 -6.10
CA LEU A 138 10.77 -7.35 -4.67
C LEU A 138 11.05 -8.83 -4.40
N HIS A 139 10.35 -9.75 -5.07
CA HIS A 139 10.36 -11.20 -4.83
C HIS A 139 11.65 -11.88 -5.33
N ARG A 140 12.78 -11.43 -4.79
CA ARG A 140 14.11 -12.02 -4.97
C ARG A 140 14.40 -12.95 -3.79
N PRO A 141 15.20 -14.01 -3.98
CA PRO A 141 15.64 -14.87 -2.88
C PRO A 141 16.22 -14.04 -1.72
N ALA A 142 15.66 -14.24 -0.53
CA ALA A 142 16.13 -13.59 0.67
C ALA A 142 17.41 -14.28 1.18
N PRO A 143 18.41 -13.52 1.68
CA PRO A 143 19.61 -14.10 2.25
C PRO A 143 19.32 -14.84 3.55
N THR A 144 20.20 -15.77 3.92
CA THR A 144 20.17 -16.42 5.24
C THR A 144 20.18 -15.38 6.36
N GLY A 145 19.27 -15.52 7.32
CA GLY A 145 19.12 -14.58 8.44
C GLY A 145 18.21 -13.38 8.15
N ALA A 146 17.55 -13.34 6.99
CA ALA A 146 16.46 -12.42 6.75
C ALA A 146 15.34 -12.60 7.80
N PRO A 147 14.60 -11.53 8.17
CA PRO A 147 13.53 -11.62 9.14
C PRO A 147 12.45 -12.62 8.71
N VAL A 148 12.02 -13.48 9.63
CA VAL A 148 10.84 -14.32 9.43
C VAL A 148 9.60 -13.49 9.77
N GLY A 149 8.56 -13.60 8.96
CA GLY A 149 7.32 -12.85 9.16
C GLY A 149 6.63 -13.27 10.45
N ARG A 150 6.19 -12.30 11.25
CA ARG A 150 5.24 -12.57 12.34
C ARG A 150 3.90 -12.81 11.70
N ASP A 151 3.53 -14.07 11.50
CA ASP A 151 2.25 -14.49 10.89
C ASP A 151 2.10 -14.16 9.38
N ARG A 152 3.21 -13.86 8.69
CA ARG A 152 3.23 -13.50 7.26
C ARG A 152 4.19 -14.40 6.50
N GLY A 153 3.83 -14.80 5.29
CA GLY A 153 4.73 -15.53 4.38
C GLY A 153 5.05 -16.98 4.80
N GLY A 154 4.44 -17.48 5.87
CA GLY A 154 4.51 -18.89 6.28
C GLY A 154 3.43 -19.76 5.62
N PRO A 155 3.38 -21.07 5.97
CA PRO A 155 2.35 -21.98 5.49
C PRO A 155 0.93 -21.45 5.78
N LEU A 156 0.05 -21.55 4.79
CA LEU A 156 -1.32 -21.05 4.94
C LEU A 156 -2.12 -21.87 5.98
N ALA A 157 -1.81 -23.17 6.10
CA ALA A 157 -2.44 -24.09 7.05
C ALA A 157 -2.31 -23.61 8.51
N ASP A 158 -1.20 -22.95 8.86
CA ASP A 158 -0.96 -22.39 10.21
C ASP A 158 -1.97 -21.28 10.56
N ARG A 159 -2.70 -20.76 9.57
CA ARG A 159 -3.72 -19.72 9.76
C ARG A 159 -5.14 -20.27 9.84
N ALA A 160 -5.34 -21.60 9.79
CA ALA A 160 -6.68 -22.21 9.79
C ALA A 160 -7.52 -21.84 11.02
N GLU A 161 -6.92 -21.82 12.20
CA GLU A 161 -7.63 -21.42 13.42
C GLU A 161 -8.01 -19.93 13.37
N GLN A 162 -7.09 -19.07 12.90
CA GLN A 162 -7.37 -17.64 12.74
C GLN A 162 -8.51 -17.42 11.73
N PHE A 163 -8.47 -18.11 10.59
CA PHE A 163 -9.53 -18.08 9.60
C PHE A 163 -10.88 -18.45 10.20
N ALA A 164 -10.96 -19.59 10.90
CA ALA A 164 -12.20 -20.07 11.50
C ALA A 164 -12.79 -19.04 12.48
N LYS A 165 -11.95 -18.44 13.34
CA LYS A 165 -12.37 -17.39 14.28
C LYS A 165 -12.87 -16.13 13.56
N MET A 166 -12.16 -15.66 12.53
CA MET A 166 -12.56 -14.47 11.78
C MET A 166 -13.84 -14.70 10.99
N LEU A 167 -13.99 -15.85 10.35
CA LEU A 167 -15.20 -16.18 9.60
C LEU A 167 -16.41 -16.26 10.53
N ALA A 168 -16.28 -16.91 11.69
CA ALA A 168 -17.35 -16.94 12.70
C ALA A 168 -17.72 -15.53 13.17
N SER A 169 -16.72 -14.72 13.53
CA SER A 169 -16.91 -13.33 14.00
C SER A 169 -17.53 -12.42 12.94
N ALA A 170 -17.33 -12.70 11.66
CA ALA A 170 -17.93 -11.95 10.56
C ALA A 170 -19.32 -12.48 10.17
N THR A 171 -19.60 -13.76 10.44
CA THR A 171 -20.88 -14.41 10.08
C THR A 171 -21.96 -14.13 11.11
N GLU A 172 -21.63 -14.19 12.41
CA GLU A 172 -22.59 -13.94 13.50
C GLU A 172 -23.34 -12.60 13.36
N PRO A 173 -22.67 -11.45 13.11
CA PRO A 173 -23.34 -10.17 12.83
C PRO A 173 -23.84 -10.00 11.39
N GLY A 174 -23.76 -11.04 10.53
CA GLY A 174 -24.21 -10.97 9.13
C GLY A 174 -23.34 -10.09 8.22
N LEU A 175 -22.07 -9.87 8.56
CA LEU A 175 -21.18 -9.02 7.77
C LEU A 175 -20.71 -9.69 6.47
N VAL A 176 -20.79 -11.02 6.39
CA VAL A 176 -20.45 -11.81 5.19
C VAL A 176 -21.73 -12.48 4.67
N PRO A 177 -22.24 -12.10 3.48
CA PRO A 177 -23.49 -12.63 2.95
C PRO A 177 -23.45 -14.13 2.62
N ASP A 178 -22.28 -14.65 2.24
CA ASP A 178 -22.10 -16.02 1.78
C ASP A 178 -20.85 -16.64 2.44
N PRO A 179 -20.94 -17.05 3.72
CA PRO A 179 -19.81 -17.64 4.42
C PRO A 179 -19.41 -19.01 3.84
N GLY A 180 -20.32 -19.70 3.14
CA GLY A 180 -20.06 -20.95 2.45
C GLY A 180 -19.06 -20.77 1.31
N ALA A 181 -19.29 -19.80 0.41
CA ALA A 181 -18.36 -19.51 -0.67
C ALA A 181 -16.97 -19.06 -0.16
N VAL A 182 -16.92 -18.31 0.96
CA VAL A 182 -15.66 -17.92 1.59
C VAL A 182 -14.90 -19.15 2.12
N ARG A 183 -15.62 -20.09 2.73
CA ARG A 183 -15.05 -21.36 3.19
C ARG A 183 -14.51 -22.20 2.05
N THR A 184 -15.23 -22.30 0.93
CA THR A 184 -14.77 -23.03 -0.26
C THR A 184 -13.44 -22.47 -0.79
N VAL A 185 -13.29 -21.14 -0.88
CA VAL A 185 -12.02 -20.52 -1.31
C VAL A 185 -10.90 -20.82 -0.33
N TRP A 186 -11.19 -20.78 0.98
CA TRP A 186 -10.21 -21.09 2.01
C TRP A 186 -9.75 -22.56 1.96
N GLU A 187 -10.67 -23.51 1.87
CA GLU A 187 -10.37 -24.94 1.83
C GLU A 187 -9.57 -25.32 0.59
N ASP A 188 -9.91 -24.74 -0.57
CA ASP A 188 -9.11 -24.86 -1.79
C ASP A 188 -7.67 -24.34 -1.59
N ALA A 189 -7.53 -23.16 -0.99
CA ALA A 189 -6.23 -22.56 -0.73
C ALA A 189 -5.40 -23.36 0.29
N ALA A 190 -6.02 -23.86 1.35
CA ALA A 190 -5.36 -24.63 2.41
C ALA A 190 -4.95 -26.04 1.95
N ALA A 191 -5.63 -26.60 0.94
CA ALA A 191 -5.27 -27.87 0.32
C ALA A 191 -4.16 -27.75 -0.74
N ALA A 192 -3.74 -26.54 -1.10
CA ALA A 192 -2.64 -26.35 -2.03
C ALA A 192 -1.30 -26.75 -1.36
N PRO A 193 -0.37 -27.40 -2.09
CA PRO A 193 0.95 -27.71 -1.57
C PRO A 193 1.67 -26.46 -1.05
N ASP A 194 2.49 -26.62 -0.01
CA ASP A 194 3.32 -25.55 0.53
C ASP A 194 4.35 -25.04 -0.49
N TRP A 195 4.84 -23.82 -0.26
CA TRP A 195 5.89 -23.24 -1.09
C TRP A 195 7.19 -24.04 -0.96
N ALA A 196 7.64 -24.61 -2.08
CA ALA A 196 8.86 -25.42 -2.16
C ALA A 196 10.09 -24.65 -2.67
N GLY A 197 9.92 -23.41 -3.13
CA GLY A 197 11.02 -22.58 -3.61
C GLY A 197 11.81 -21.90 -2.48
N PRO A 198 12.85 -21.12 -2.82
CA PRO A 198 13.57 -20.33 -1.82
C PRO A 198 12.62 -19.31 -1.18
N ALA A 199 12.86 -18.99 0.09
CA ALA A 199 12.16 -17.88 0.74
C ALA A 199 12.48 -16.58 0.00
N LEU A 200 11.44 -15.85 -0.41
CA LEU A 200 11.57 -14.59 -1.17
C LEU A 200 11.37 -13.41 -0.23
N TRP A 201 11.97 -12.26 -0.54
CA TRP A 201 11.61 -11.02 0.14
C TRP A 201 10.15 -10.68 -0.12
N LEU A 202 9.43 -10.36 0.95
CA LEU A 202 8.03 -9.98 0.97
C LEU A 202 7.88 -8.61 1.63
N HIS A 203 6.95 -7.81 1.14
CA HIS A 203 6.42 -6.65 1.84
C HIS A 203 5.62 -7.08 3.07
N GLY A 204 4.80 -8.13 2.95
CA GLY A 204 4.07 -8.74 4.06
C GLY A 204 2.76 -8.06 4.48
N ASP A 205 2.51 -6.83 4.04
CA ASP A 205 1.35 -6.00 4.47
C ASP A 205 0.79 -5.11 3.36
N LEU A 206 0.65 -5.66 2.15
CA LEU A 206 0.03 -4.93 1.04
C LEU A 206 -1.49 -4.83 1.20
N HIS A 207 -1.94 -3.61 1.48
CA HIS A 207 -3.35 -3.23 1.58
C HIS A 207 -3.54 -1.77 1.11
N PRO A 208 -4.78 -1.27 0.95
CA PRO A 208 -5.01 0.02 0.30
C PRO A 208 -4.26 1.19 0.96
N ALA A 209 -4.19 1.25 2.30
CA ALA A 209 -3.42 2.29 2.99
C ALA A 209 -1.89 2.31 2.73
N ASN A 210 -1.32 1.23 2.18
CA ASN A 210 0.12 1.11 1.90
C ASN A 210 0.46 1.32 0.42
N VAL A 211 -0.52 1.72 -0.41
CA VAL A 211 -0.30 2.04 -1.82
C VAL A 211 -0.64 3.49 -2.14
N LEU A 212 0.17 4.08 -3.01
CA LEU A 212 0.00 5.43 -3.52
C LEU A 212 -0.52 5.35 -4.95
N THR A 213 -1.47 6.24 -5.28
CA THR A 213 -2.04 6.35 -6.62
C THR A 213 -1.71 7.71 -7.22
N ALA A 214 -1.43 7.72 -8.52
CA ALA A 214 -1.30 8.93 -9.34
C ALA A 214 -1.81 8.62 -10.74
N ASP A 215 -2.52 9.58 -11.34
CA ASP A 215 -3.07 9.46 -12.70
C ASP A 215 -3.82 8.15 -12.93
N GLY A 216 -4.61 7.69 -11.96
CA GLY A 216 -5.44 6.49 -12.09
C GLY A 216 -4.73 5.14 -12.00
N ALA A 217 -3.46 5.09 -11.59
CA ALA A 217 -2.72 3.85 -11.38
C ALA A 217 -1.83 3.92 -10.12
N PHE A 218 -1.21 2.79 -9.74
CA PHE A 218 -0.25 2.76 -8.64
C PHE A 218 1.06 3.45 -9.03
N CYS A 219 1.56 4.31 -8.14
CA CYS A 219 2.82 5.02 -8.33
C CYS A 219 3.83 4.80 -7.20
N GLY A 220 3.43 4.15 -6.11
CA GLY A 220 4.33 3.88 -4.99
C GLY A 220 3.74 2.94 -3.96
N VAL A 221 4.64 2.37 -3.16
CA VAL A 221 4.34 1.48 -2.04
C VAL A 221 5.11 1.99 -0.81
N ILE A 222 4.47 1.96 0.34
CA ILE A 222 5.02 2.44 1.63
C ILE A 222 4.84 1.37 2.71
N ASP A 223 5.46 1.63 3.87
CA ASP A 223 5.35 0.79 5.07
C ASP A 223 5.91 -0.64 4.94
N PHE A 224 7.23 -0.72 4.77
CA PHE A 224 8.00 -1.97 4.80
C PHE A 224 8.29 -2.45 6.23
N GLY A 225 7.49 -2.06 7.23
CA GLY A 225 7.70 -2.44 8.63
C GLY A 225 7.57 -3.94 8.89
N ASP A 226 6.78 -4.63 8.06
CA ASP A 226 6.56 -6.08 8.09
C ASP A 226 7.35 -6.84 7.01
N LEU A 227 8.38 -6.20 6.43
CA LEU A 227 9.26 -6.84 5.46
C LEU A 227 9.86 -8.14 6.03
N CYS A 228 9.64 -9.26 5.34
CA CYS A 228 10.08 -10.57 5.78
C CYS A 228 10.47 -11.48 4.61
N ALA A 229 10.97 -12.67 4.93
CA ALA A 229 11.23 -13.73 3.97
C ALA A 229 10.16 -14.81 4.04
N GLY A 230 9.67 -15.29 2.90
CA GLY A 230 8.69 -16.39 2.86
C GLY A 230 8.10 -16.69 1.50
N ASP A 231 6.88 -17.24 1.50
CA ASP A 231 6.07 -17.58 0.34
C ASP A 231 5.51 -16.31 -0.36
N PRO A 232 5.78 -16.12 -1.67
CA PRO A 232 5.26 -14.96 -2.43
C PRO A 232 3.73 -14.89 -2.47
N ALA A 233 3.02 -15.99 -2.23
CA ALA A 233 1.55 -16.01 -2.17
C ALA A 233 0.98 -14.97 -1.20
N CYS A 234 1.71 -14.66 -0.12
CA CYS A 234 1.32 -13.63 0.85
C CYS A 234 1.13 -12.26 0.18
N ASP A 235 2.08 -11.84 -0.66
CA ASP A 235 2.00 -10.54 -1.34
C ASP A 235 1.17 -10.59 -2.62
N LEU A 236 1.16 -11.72 -3.34
CA LEU A 236 0.32 -11.91 -4.53
C LEU A 236 -1.18 -11.79 -4.22
N ALA A 237 -1.60 -11.99 -2.96
CA ALA A 237 -2.95 -11.68 -2.49
C ALA A 237 -3.40 -10.24 -2.79
N ALA A 238 -2.45 -9.31 -2.95
CA ALA A 238 -2.71 -7.92 -3.29
C ALA A 238 -3.50 -7.74 -4.59
N ALA A 239 -3.44 -8.70 -5.52
CA ALA A 239 -4.21 -8.66 -6.77
C ALA A 239 -5.72 -8.51 -6.52
N TRP A 240 -6.29 -9.27 -5.59
CA TRP A 240 -7.72 -9.20 -5.27
C TRP A 240 -8.07 -8.00 -4.37
N ILE A 241 -7.11 -7.55 -3.57
CA ILE A 241 -7.30 -6.51 -2.55
C ILE A 241 -7.22 -5.11 -3.17
N LEU A 242 -6.31 -4.90 -4.11
CA LEU A 242 -5.95 -3.58 -4.62
C LEU A 242 -6.47 -3.30 -6.01
N LEU A 243 -6.50 -4.30 -6.90
CA LEU A 243 -6.84 -4.08 -8.30
C LEU A 243 -8.35 -4.06 -8.52
N PRO A 244 -8.86 -3.26 -9.48
CA PRO A 244 -10.26 -3.29 -9.89
C PRO A 244 -10.66 -4.62 -10.54
N ASP A 245 -11.97 -4.83 -10.73
CA ASP A 245 -12.51 -6.04 -11.38
C ASP A 245 -11.90 -6.23 -12.78
N GLY A 246 -11.55 -7.47 -13.13
CA GLY A 246 -10.97 -7.83 -14.44
C GLY A 246 -9.47 -7.53 -14.61
N ALA A 247 -8.79 -6.96 -13.61
CA ALA A 247 -7.36 -6.64 -13.70
C ALA A 247 -6.42 -7.72 -13.14
N ALA A 248 -6.95 -8.69 -12.38
CA ALA A 248 -6.15 -9.73 -11.72
C ALA A 248 -5.42 -10.64 -12.73
N ASP A 249 -6.09 -11.06 -13.80
CA ASP A 249 -5.49 -11.94 -14.83
C ASP A 249 -4.26 -11.27 -15.48
N ARG A 250 -4.41 -10.00 -15.89
CA ARG A 250 -3.29 -9.23 -16.44
C ARG A 250 -2.14 -9.10 -15.43
N PHE A 251 -2.44 -8.89 -14.16
CA PHE A 251 -1.41 -8.85 -13.12
C PHE A 251 -0.65 -10.17 -13.02
N HIS A 252 -1.36 -11.31 -13.04
CA HIS A 252 -0.74 -12.63 -12.98
C HIS A 252 0.09 -12.94 -14.24
N ASP A 253 -0.37 -12.52 -15.42
CA ASP A 253 0.38 -12.64 -16.68
C ASP A 253 1.66 -11.79 -16.70
N ALA A 254 1.59 -10.59 -16.12
CA ALA A 254 2.72 -9.66 -16.07
C ALA A 254 3.74 -9.98 -14.97
N TYR A 255 3.34 -10.67 -13.90
CA TYR A 255 4.22 -11.03 -12.78
C TYR A 255 5.24 -12.10 -13.19
N GLN A 256 6.51 -11.90 -12.84
CA GLN A 256 7.61 -12.78 -13.22
C GLN A 256 8.43 -13.25 -12.00
N PRO A 257 8.84 -14.54 -11.95
CA PRO A 257 8.41 -15.63 -12.85
C PRO A 257 6.91 -15.91 -12.69
N ALA A 258 6.29 -16.46 -13.73
CA ALA A 258 4.87 -16.80 -13.71
C ALA A 258 4.54 -17.69 -12.48
N PRO A 259 3.51 -17.34 -11.69
CA PRO A 259 3.18 -18.09 -10.49
C PRO A 259 2.51 -19.41 -10.88
N ASP A 260 2.86 -20.49 -10.20
CA ASP A 260 2.18 -21.77 -10.40
C ASP A 260 0.76 -21.77 -9.79
N ALA A 261 -0.03 -22.76 -10.19
CA ALA A 261 -1.42 -22.88 -9.73
C ALA A 261 -1.53 -23.00 -8.20
N ALA A 262 -0.59 -23.68 -7.54
CA ALA A 262 -0.59 -23.82 -6.08
C ALA A 262 -0.37 -22.47 -5.39
N THR A 263 0.56 -21.66 -5.90
CA THR A 263 0.85 -20.31 -5.41
C THR A 263 -0.34 -19.38 -5.56
N LEU A 264 -1.05 -19.45 -6.69
CA LEU A 264 -2.28 -18.67 -6.89
C LEU A 264 -3.39 -19.10 -5.94
N ARG A 265 -3.56 -20.40 -5.69
CA ARG A 265 -4.53 -20.91 -4.69
C ARG A 265 -4.20 -20.41 -3.29
N ARG A 266 -2.94 -20.51 -2.85
CA ARG A 266 -2.49 -19.95 -1.55
C ARG A 266 -2.70 -18.43 -1.47
N ALA A 267 -2.45 -17.70 -2.56
CA ALA A 267 -2.63 -16.25 -2.60
C ALA A 267 -4.10 -15.84 -2.43
N ARG A 268 -5.05 -16.61 -2.98
CA ARG A 268 -6.49 -16.42 -2.73
C ARG A 268 -6.83 -16.61 -1.25
N GLY A 269 -6.24 -17.60 -0.59
CA GLY A 269 -6.42 -17.81 0.86
C GLY A 269 -5.91 -16.63 1.70
N TRP A 270 -4.73 -16.10 1.38
CA TRP A 270 -4.22 -14.88 2.01
C TRP A 270 -5.13 -13.67 1.76
N ALA A 271 -5.69 -13.54 0.56
CA ALA A 271 -6.63 -12.48 0.24
C ALA A 271 -7.94 -12.59 1.04
N VAL A 272 -8.44 -13.81 1.26
CA VAL A 272 -9.60 -14.08 2.14
C VAL A 272 -9.31 -13.62 3.58
N LEU A 273 -8.16 -13.98 4.15
CA LEU A 273 -7.78 -13.54 5.51
C LEU A 273 -7.74 -12.01 5.63
N ARG A 274 -7.13 -11.33 4.65
CA ARG A 274 -7.03 -9.86 4.63
C ARG A 274 -8.39 -9.19 4.45
N ALA A 275 -9.26 -9.76 3.61
CA ALA A 275 -10.63 -9.26 3.44
C ALA A 275 -11.47 -9.43 4.72
N LEU A 276 -11.42 -10.59 5.37
CA LEU A 276 -12.11 -10.80 6.65
C LEU A 276 -11.59 -9.84 7.73
N ALA A 277 -10.27 -9.67 7.84
CA ALA A 277 -9.67 -8.71 8.76
C ALA A 277 -10.16 -7.28 8.49
N GLY A 278 -10.17 -6.85 7.23
CA GLY A 278 -10.67 -5.52 6.84
C GLY A 278 -12.14 -5.30 7.18
N ILE A 279 -12.99 -6.32 6.99
CA ILE A 279 -14.41 -6.28 7.37
C ILE A 279 -14.56 -6.13 8.90
N LEU A 280 -13.78 -6.88 9.68
CA LEU A 280 -13.84 -6.83 11.15
C LEU A 280 -13.28 -5.50 11.70
N ILE A 281 -12.22 -4.95 11.09
CA ILE A 281 -11.71 -3.60 11.41
C ILE A 281 -12.77 -2.53 11.12
N ALA A 282 -13.51 -2.68 10.02
CA ALA A 282 -14.57 -1.76 9.67
C ALA A 282 -15.75 -1.84 10.65
N ASP A 283 -16.17 -3.05 11.02
CA ASP A 283 -17.20 -3.28 12.02
C ASP A 283 -16.82 -2.69 13.38
N ALA A 284 -15.59 -2.92 13.82
CA ALA A 284 -15.06 -2.30 15.03
C ALA A 284 -15.14 -0.77 14.94
N GLY A 285 -14.85 -0.19 13.76
CA GLY A 285 -14.93 1.25 13.53
C GLY A 285 -16.36 1.80 13.59
N VAL A 286 -17.32 1.07 13.02
CA VAL A 286 -18.75 1.44 13.07
C VAL A 286 -19.28 1.42 14.51
N HIS A 287 -18.75 0.52 15.33
CA HIS A 287 -19.09 0.39 16.75
C HIS A 287 -18.13 1.14 17.70
N GLU A 288 -17.29 2.04 17.18
CA GLU A 288 -16.35 2.88 17.95
C GLU A 288 -15.40 2.07 18.87
N ARG A 289 -15.10 0.82 18.53
CA ARG A 289 -14.17 -0.03 19.27
C ARG A 289 -12.71 0.34 18.94
N PRO A 290 -11.76 0.18 19.89
CA PRO A 290 -10.35 0.52 19.67
C PRO A 290 -9.75 -0.09 18.40
N GLY A 291 -9.03 0.71 17.62
CA GLY A 291 -8.38 0.28 16.38
C GLY A 291 -9.30 0.17 15.17
N GLY A 292 -10.62 0.35 15.34
CA GLY A 292 -11.61 0.29 14.29
C GLY A 292 -11.51 1.44 13.28
N LYS A 293 -11.77 1.15 12.01
CA LYS A 293 -11.70 2.11 10.90
C LYS A 293 -12.79 1.81 9.86
N PRO A 294 -13.93 2.52 9.84
CA PRO A 294 -15.06 2.22 8.93
C PRO A 294 -14.67 2.18 7.44
N THR A 295 -13.68 2.99 7.05
CA THR A 295 -13.17 3.08 5.68
C THR A 295 -12.55 1.79 5.15
N TRP A 296 -12.22 0.82 6.02
CA TRP A 296 -11.70 -0.49 5.61
C TRP A 296 -12.77 -1.42 5.03
N GLY A 297 -14.05 -1.12 5.27
CA GLY A 297 -15.16 -1.99 4.90
C GLY A 297 -15.36 -2.13 3.39
N PRO A 298 -15.54 -1.02 2.64
CA PRO A 298 -15.78 -1.07 1.20
C PRO A 298 -14.72 -1.88 0.41
N PRO A 299 -13.39 -1.60 0.52
CA PRO A 299 -12.40 -2.36 -0.25
C PRO A 299 -12.35 -3.84 0.17
N ALA A 300 -12.53 -4.15 1.46
CA ALA A 300 -12.53 -5.52 1.94
C ALA A 300 -13.73 -6.34 1.44
N ARG A 301 -14.94 -5.76 1.42
CA ARG A 301 -16.14 -6.38 0.87
C ARG A 301 -16.02 -6.60 -0.64
N THR A 302 -15.46 -5.62 -1.35
CA THR A 302 -15.19 -5.73 -2.78
C THR A 302 -14.18 -6.86 -3.08
N ALA A 303 -13.09 -6.96 -2.31
CA ALA A 303 -12.13 -8.06 -2.44
C ALA A 303 -12.79 -9.43 -2.20
N LEU A 304 -13.61 -9.56 -1.15
CA LEU A 304 -14.32 -10.81 -0.85
C LEU A 304 -15.31 -11.20 -1.94
N ARG A 305 -16.02 -10.22 -2.51
CA ARG A 305 -16.91 -10.43 -3.67
C ARG A 305 -16.13 -10.99 -4.86
N ARG A 306 -14.96 -10.43 -5.19
CA ARG A 306 -14.10 -10.92 -6.28
C ARG A 306 -13.67 -12.37 -6.07
N LEU A 307 -13.23 -12.68 -4.85
CA LEU A 307 -12.74 -14.02 -4.48
C LEU A 307 -13.82 -15.09 -4.60
N THR A 308 -15.05 -14.75 -4.18
CA THR A 308 -16.19 -15.67 -4.13
C THR A 308 -16.97 -15.74 -5.45
N ALA A 309 -16.93 -14.71 -6.30
CA ALA A 309 -17.52 -14.74 -7.64
C ALA A 309 -16.89 -15.81 -8.55
N ALA A 310 -15.59 -16.08 -8.37
CA ALA A 310 -14.88 -17.14 -9.09
C ALA A 310 -15.23 -18.56 -8.59
N ALA A 311 -15.65 -18.71 -7.33
CA ALA A 311 -16.07 -19.99 -6.75
C ALA A 311 -17.50 -20.40 -7.13
N ARG A 312 -18.24 -19.50 -7.79
CA ARG A 312 -19.62 -19.72 -8.27
C ARG A 312 -19.70 -20.17 -9.73
N ARG A 313 -18.55 -20.30 -10.40
CA ARG A 313 -18.42 -20.83 -11.77
C ARG A 313 -17.93 -22.26 -11.69
#